data_AF-D5EVL1-F1
#
_entry.id   AF-D5EVL1-F1
#
_cell.length_a   1.000
_cell.length_b   1.000
_cell.length_c   1.000
_cell.angle_alpha   90.00
_cell.angle_beta   90.00
_cell.angle_gamma   90.00
#
_symmetry.space_group_name_H-M   'P 1'
#
loop_
_entity.id
_entity.type
_entity.pdbx_description
1 polymer ?
#
loop_
_entity_poly.entity_id
_entity_poly.type
_entity_poly.pdbx_seq_one_letter_code
_entity_poly.pdbx_strand_id
1 'polypeptide(L)'
;MIMRKYIEIDEEVLKSIMEGTYVQGSLHYNKQAKRIDFNHYKRKKRLKDKVIAILEHGWLKESPKRVKYYISLKKSIGTARMIAAMERENRVASSHLMDREIVDRV
;
A
#
# COMPACT_ATOMS: atom_id res chain seq x y z
N MET A 1 -32.51 27.78 22.85
CA MET A 1 -32.91 26.47 22.32
C MET A 1 -31.67 25.79 21.72
N ILE A 2 -31.18 24.71 22.30
CA ILE A 2 -30.02 23.98 21.75
C ILE A 2 -30.52 23.17 20.56
N MET A 3 -30.20 23.62 19.35
CA MET A 3 -30.62 22.94 18.13
C MET A 3 -29.72 21.72 17.89
N ARG A 4 -30.23 20.52 18.21
CA ARG A 4 -29.54 19.26 17.91
C ARG A 4 -29.60 19.01 16.41
N LYS A 5 -28.46 19.09 15.71
CA LYS A 5 -28.33 18.67 14.31
C LYS A 5 -27.92 17.21 14.29
N TYR A 6 -28.73 16.38 13.65
CA TYR A 6 -28.45 14.96 13.47
C TYR A 6 -27.58 14.76 12.23
N ILE A 7 -26.55 13.91 12.35
CA ILE A 7 -25.67 13.51 11.26
C ILE A 7 -25.99 12.05 10.96
N GLU A 8 -26.36 11.76 9.72
CA GLU A 8 -26.46 10.39 9.24
C GLU A 8 -25.06 9.83 9.02
N ILE A 9 -24.78 8.69 9.63
CA ILE A 9 -23.50 7.99 9.54
C ILE A 9 -23.80 6.51 9.27
N ASP A 10 -22.99 5.89 8.42
CA ASP A 10 -22.99 4.43 8.21
C ASP A 10 -22.69 3.71 9.54
N GLU A 11 -23.41 2.62 9.83
CA GLU A 11 -23.31 1.89 11.10
C GLU A 11 -21.89 1.35 11.34
N GLU A 12 -21.18 0.92 10.29
CA GLU A 12 -19.78 0.44 10.40
C GLU A 12 -18.83 1.56 10.86
N VAL A 13 -19.08 2.77 10.36
CA VAL A 13 -18.31 3.96 10.71
C VAL A 13 -18.63 4.39 12.14
N LEU A 14 -19.90 4.33 12.54
CA LEU A 14 -20.33 4.63 13.90
C LEU A 14 -19.64 3.70 14.92
N LYS A 15 -19.59 2.39 14.65
CA LYS A 15 -18.87 1.41 15.49
C LYS A 15 -17.41 1.78 15.66
N SER A 16 -16.71 2.09 14.56
CA SER A 16 -15.30 2.51 14.61
C SER A 16 -15.07 3.76 15.45
N ILE A 17 -15.98 4.75 15.38
CA ILE A 17 -15.92 5.96 16.19
C ILE A 17 -16.16 5.66 17.67
N MET A 18 -17.13 4.78 17.98
CA MET A 18 -17.42 4.35 19.35
C MET A 18 -16.25 3.60 19.99
N GLU A 19 -15.44 2.90 19.18
CA GLU A 19 -14.19 2.26 19.60
C GLU A 19 -13.01 3.25 19.77
N GLY A 20 -13.23 4.55 19.54
CA GLY A 20 -12.21 5.59 19.69
C GLY A 20 -11.33 5.81 18.45
N THR A 21 -11.68 5.22 17.31
CA THR A 21 -10.91 5.38 16.07
C THR A 21 -11.25 6.70 15.38
N TYR A 22 -10.22 7.45 14.96
CA TYR A 22 -10.40 8.63 14.11
C TYR A 22 -10.72 8.24 12.67
N VAL A 23 -11.87 8.71 12.16
CA VAL A 23 -12.35 8.40 10.82
C VAL A 23 -12.31 9.64 9.92
N GLN A 24 -11.64 9.55 8.77
CA GLN A 24 -11.59 10.63 7.78
C GLN A 24 -12.81 10.59 6.84
N GLY A 25 -13.34 11.74 6.48
CA GLY A 25 -14.46 11.87 5.56
C GLY A 25 -14.86 13.31 5.29
N SER A 26 -16.00 13.51 4.63
CA SER A 26 -16.60 14.82 4.40
C SER A 26 -18.04 14.85 4.89
N LEU A 27 -18.47 15.98 5.46
CA LEU A 27 -19.86 16.26 5.81
C LEU A 27 -20.54 17.01 4.66
N HIS A 28 -21.73 16.58 4.26
CA HIS A 28 -22.54 17.25 3.26
C HIS A 28 -23.97 17.48 3.78
N TYR A 29 -24.54 18.66 3.51
CA TYR A 29 -25.94 18.90 3.84
C TYR A 29 -26.85 18.48 2.69
N ASN A 30 -27.64 17.42 2.91
CA ASN A 30 -28.60 16.93 1.96
C ASN A 30 -29.88 17.76 2.04
N LYS A 31 -30.10 18.62 1.03
CA LYS A 31 -31.26 19.51 0.97
C LYS A 31 -32.59 18.76 0.83
N GLN A 32 -32.59 17.59 0.19
CA GLN A 32 -33.80 16.79 -0.03
C GLN A 32 -34.23 16.07 1.25
N ALA A 33 -33.27 15.46 1.96
CA ALA A 33 -33.53 14.77 3.23
C ALA A 33 -33.51 15.71 4.46
N LYS A 34 -33.17 17.00 4.27
CA LYS A 34 -33.03 18.02 5.33
C LYS A 34 -32.12 17.59 6.49
N ARG A 35 -31.02 16.88 6.19
CA ARG A 35 -30.06 16.36 7.19
C ARG A 35 -28.61 16.48 6.72
N ILE A 36 -27.66 16.27 7.64
CA ILE A 36 -26.23 16.20 7.31
C ILE A 36 -25.87 14.74 7.11
N ASP A 37 -25.23 14.39 6.00
CA ASP A 37 -24.70 13.05 5.73
C ASP A 37 -23.17 13.06 5.89
N PHE A 38 -22.62 12.07 6.59
CA PHE A 38 -21.17 11.84 6.69
C PHE A 38 -20.72 10.81 5.67
N ASN A 39 -19.85 11.22 4.73
CA ASN A 39 -19.26 10.33 3.75
C ASN A 39 -17.83 9.96 4.17
N HIS A 40 -17.64 8.73 4.66
CA HIS A 40 -16.33 8.20 4.99
C HIS A 40 -15.49 7.94 3.73
N TYR A 41 -14.24 8.40 3.73
CA TYR A 41 -13.29 8.06 2.68
C TYR A 41 -12.86 6.59 2.78
N LYS A 42 -13.60 5.70 2.12
CA LYS A 42 -13.23 4.28 1.96
C LYS A 42 -11.95 4.17 1.11
N ARG A 43 -10.79 4.32 1.75
CA ARG A 43 -9.50 4.02 1.11
C ARG A 43 -9.49 2.52 0.82
N LYS A 44 -9.58 2.14 -0.47
CA LYS A 44 -9.46 0.74 -0.87
C LYS A 44 -8.16 0.18 -0.28
N LYS A 45 -8.27 -0.90 0.50
CA LYS A 45 -7.08 -1.64 0.97
C LYS A 45 -6.29 -2.05 -0.28
N ARG A 46 -5.11 -1.46 -0.46
CA ARG A 46 -4.20 -1.89 -1.53
C ARG A 46 -3.76 -3.30 -1.18
N LEU A 47 -3.93 -4.25 -2.11
CA LEU A 47 -3.31 -5.56 -1.99
C LEU A 47 -1.82 -5.33 -1.76
N LYS A 48 -1.30 -5.86 -0.66
CA LYS A 48 0.12 -5.73 -0.34
C LYS A 48 0.90 -6.59 -1.32
N ASP A 49 1.98 -6.03 -1.88
CA ASP A 49 2.88 -6.81 -2.72
C ASP A 49 3.55 -7.90 -1.86
N LYS A 50 3.64 -9.13 -2.38
CA LYS A 50 4.35 -10.25 -1.76
C LYS A 50 5.85 -10.03 -1.93
N VAL A 51 6.64 -10.22 -0.88
CA VAL A 51 8.11 -10.21 -1.01
C VAL A 51 8.55 -11.55 -1.56
N ILE A 52 9.26 -11.53 -2.69
CA ILE A 52 9.90 -12.71 -3.27
C ILE A 52 11.26 -12.89 -2.62
N ALA A 53 12.08 -11.83 -2.62
CA ALA A 53 13.43 -11.86 -2.06
C ALA A 53 13.81 -10.47 -1.50
N ILE A 54 14.61 -10.49 -0.44
CA ILE A 54 15.34 -9.33 0.05
C ILE A 54 16.75 -9.41 -0.51
N LEU A 55 17.21 -8.30 -1.08
CA LEU A 55 18.50 -8.17 -1.74
C LEU A 55 19.42 -7.30 -0.87
N GLU A 56 20.72 -7.27 -1.16
CA GLU A 56 21.72 -6.53 -0.36
C GLU A 56 21.39 -5.02 -0.29
N HIS A 57 20.91 -4.47 -1.40
CA HIS A 57 20.65 -3.06 -1.63
C HIS A 57 19.20 -2.82 -2.07
N GLY A 58 18.33 -3.81 -1.94
CA GLY A 58 17.05 -3.77 -2.63
C GLY A 58 16.06 -4.86 -2.24
N TRP A 59 15.09 -5.05 -3.11
CA TRP A 59 14.10 -6.12 -2.96
C TRP A 59 13.49 -6.50 -4.30
N LEU A 60 12.92 -7.70 -4.30
CA LEU A 60 12.08 -8.23 -5.36
C LEU A 60 10.70 -8.51 -4.78
N LYS A 61 9.67 -7.88 -5.34
CA LYS A 61 8.28 -8.03 -4.88
C LYS A 61 7.35 -8.33 -6.03
N GLU A 62 6.24 -8.98 -5.71
CA GLU A 62 5.19 -9.32 -6.64
C GLU A 62 3.88 -8.63 -6.28
N SER A 63 3.32 -7.97 -7.27
CA SER A 63 1.94 -7.52 -7.27
C SER A 63 1.11 -8.47 -8.15
N PRO A 64 -0.23 -8.45 -8.08
CA PRO A 64 -1.08 -9.33 -8.87
C PRO A 64 -0.87 -9.29 -10.40
N LYS A 65 -0.24 -8.24 -10.92
CA LYS A 65 -0.02 -8.06 -12.37
C LYS A 65 1.45 -7.96 -12.78
N ARG A 66 2.38 -7.82 -11.82
CA ARG A 66 3.77 -7.45 -12.11
C ARG A 66 4.71 -7.90 -11.02
N VAL A 67 5.90 -8.35 -11.43
CA VAL A 67 7.08 -8.40 -10.59
C VAL A 67 7.78 -7.04 -10.63
N LYS A 68 8.24 -6.59 -9.47
CA LYS A 68 8.90 -5.30 -9.25
C LYS A 68 10.28 -5.56 -8.65
N TYR A 69 11.29 -5.01 -9.29
CA TYR A 69 12.67 -5.03 -8.83
C TYR A 69 13.09 -3.61 -8.46
N TYR A 70 13.67 -3.45 -7.27
CA TYR A 70 14.14 -2.16 -6.78
C TYR A 70 15.52 -2.33 -6.15
N ILE A 71 16.42 -1.40 -6.45
CA ILE A 71 17.73 -1.26 -5.82
C ILE A 71 17.99 0.20 -5.46
N SER A 72 18.72 0.41 -4.37
CA SER A 72 19.13 1.72 -3.87
C SER A 72 20.57 1.67 -3.38
N LEU A 73 21.43 2.49 -3.98
CA LEU A 73 22.86 2.51 -3.71
C LEU A 73 23.27 3.88 -3.18
N LYS A 74 24.15 3.90 -2.17
CA LYS A 74 24.72 5.15 -1.64
C LYS A 74 25.64 5.77 -2.68
N LYS A 75 25.44 7.04 -3.02
CA LYS A 75 26.28 7.77 -3.99
C LYS A 75 27.77 7.81 -3.59
N SER A 76 28.07 7.71 -2.30
CA SER A 76 29.44 7.76 -1.76
C SER A 76 30.33 6.58 -2.15
N ILE A 77 29.76 5.47 -2.66
CA ILE A 77 30.58 4.30 -3.04
C ILE A 77 31.28 4.46 -4.40
N GLY A 78 30.91 5.49 -5.17
CA GLY A 78 31.48 5.79 -6.48
C GLY A 78 30.91 4.93 -7.62
N THR A 79 30.90 5.49 -8.84
CA THR A 79 30.20 4.94 -10.00
C THR A 79 30.64 3.51 -10.37
N ALA A 80 31.94 3.23 -10.37
CA ALA A 80 32.43 1.89 -10.72
C ALA A 80 31.90 0.80 -9.77
N ARG A 81 31.86 1.10 -8.46
CA ARG A 81 31.31 0.17 -7.48
C ARG A 81 29.79 0.07 -7.58
N MET A 82 29.11 1.16 -7.92
CA MET A 82 27.67 1.15 -8.18
C MET A 82 27.34 0.20 -9.34
N ILE A 83 28.04 0.30 -10.48
CA ILE A 83 27.83 -0.58 -11.63
C ILE A 83 28.02 -2.04 -11.24
N ALA A 84 29.14 -2.36 -10.57
CA ALA A 84 29.42 -3.72 -10.12
C ALA A 84 28.34 -4.25 -9.14
N ALA A 85 27.83 -3.40 -8.25
CA ALA A 85 26.74 -3.77 -7.35
C ALA A 85 25.42 -4.00 -8.10
N MET A 86 25.09 -3.15 -9.09
CA MET A 86 23.90 -3.32 -9.94
C MET A 86 23.92 -4.64 -10.70
N GLU A 87 25.07 -5.02 -11.26
CA GLU A 87 25.22 -6.28 -12.00
C GLU A 87 25.08 -7.50 -11.09
N ARG A 88 25.71 -7.48 -9.91
CA ARG A 88 25.58 -8.56 -8.91
C ARG A 88 24.13 -8.72 -8.47
N GLU A 89 23.48 -7.62 -8.12
CA GLU A 89 22.08 -7.63 -7.67
C GLU A 89 21.13 -8.12 -8.75
N ASN A 90 21.36 -7.71 -9.99
CA ASN A 90 20.55 -8.18 -11.11
C ASN A 90 20.70 -9.71 -11.29
N ARG A 91 21.93 -10.23 -11.18
CA ARG A 91 22.18 -11.68 -11.27
C ARG A 91 21.47 -12.46 -10.15
N VAL A 92 21.53 -11.97 -8.91
CA VAL A 92 20.86 -12.60 -7.76
C VAL A 92 19.34 -12.55 -7.92
N ALA A 93 18.79 -11.39 -8.30
CA ALA A 93 17.37 -11.23 -8.56
C ALA A 93 16.87 -12.17 -9.68
N SER A 94 17.63 -12.31 -10.77
CA SER A 94 17.31 -13.27 -11.84
C SER A 94 17.31 -14.72 -11.35
N SER A 95 18.28 -15.11 -10.51
CA SER A 95 18.33 -16.46 -9.93
C SER A 95 17.06 -16.77 -9.14
N HIS A 96 16.62 -15.85 -8.26
CA HIS A 96 15.39 -16.04 -7.49
C HIS A 96 14.13 -16.15 -8.36
N LEU A 97 14.10 -15.48 -9.51
CA LEU A 97 13.00 -15.63 -10.45
C LEU A 97 13.00 -17.00 -11.14
N MET A 98 14.19 -17.51 -11.49
CA MET A 98 14.34 -18.85 -12.08
C MET A 98 13.97 -19.94 -11.07
N ASP A 99 14.48 -19.86 -9.84
CA ASP A 99 14.18 -20.83 -8.78
C ASP A 99 12.66 -20.92 -8.53
N ARG A 100 12.00 -19.76 -8.53
CA ARG A 100 10.55 -19.69 -8.41
C ARG A 100 9.86 -20.38 -9.59
N GLU A 101 10.26 -20.12 -10.83
CA GLU A 101 9.64 -20.76 -12.00
C GLU A 101 9.78 -22.28 -11.97
N ILE A 102 10.91 -22.79 -11.44
CA ILE A 102 11.12 -24.22 -11.25
C ILE A 102 10.16 -24.77 -10.17
N VAL A 103 10.09 -24.12 -9.00
CA VAL A 103 9.21 -24.55 -7.90
C VAL A 103 7.73 -24.47 -8.28
N ASP A 104 7.32 -23.44 -9.03
CA ASP A 104 5.93 -23.28 -9.48
C ASP A 104 5.53 -24.31 -10.59
N ARG A 105 6.49 -25.03 -11.18
CA ARG A 105 6.28 -26.03 -12.26
C ARG A 105 6.40 -27.49 -11.83
N VAL A 106 6.82 -27.77 -10.60
CA VAL A 106 6.89 -29.10 -9.98
C VAL A 106 5.70 -29.29 -9.06
#